data_AF-A0A3R9WPN3-F1
#
_entry.id   AF-A0A3R9WPN3-F1
#
_cell.length_a   1.000
_cell.length_b   1.000
_cell.length_c   1.000
_cell.angle_alpha   90.00
_cell.angle_beta   90.00
_cell.angle_gamma   90.00
#
_symmetry.space_group_name_H-M   'P 1'
#
loop_
_entity.id
_entity.type
_entity.pdbx_description
1 polymer ?
#
loop_
_entity_poly.entity_id
_entity_poly.type
_entity_poly.pdbx_seq_one_letter_code
_entity_poly.pdbx_strand_id
1 'polypeptide(L)'
;MSTQPRPHGRIFDDLHAGSVRDTAALRALYEQPSELVRRKEVDRLHDVARDFIARASLVFVATAGADGRCDVSPRGGPAGFATVLDEFTLALP
;
A
#
# COMPACT_ATOMS: atom_id res chain seq x y z
N MET A 1 38.27 -16.32 19.19
CA MET A 1 36.98 -17.03 19.03
C MET A 1 36.32 -16.47 17.78
N SER A 2 36.29 -17.27 16.72
CA SER A 2 36.09 -16.85 15.33
C SER A 2 34.68 -16.31 15.08
N THR A 3 34.55 -15.08 14.59
CA THR A 3 33.31 -14.54 14.02
C THR A 3 33.09 -15.16 12.65
N GLN A 4 32.31 -16.23 12.62
CA GLN A 4 31.92 -16.88 11.38
C GLN A 4 30.96 -15.96 10.59
N PRO A 5 31.20 -15.69 9.31
CA PRO A 5 30.31 -14.84 8.51
C PRO A 5 28.97 -15.56 8.34
N ARG A 6 27.87 -14.88 8.67
CA ARG A 6 26.51 -15.39 8.43
C ARG A 6 26.35 -15.66 6.93
N PRO A 7 25.91 -16.85 6.51
CA PRO A 7 25.62 -17.10 5.10
C PRO A 7 24.60 -16.04 4.66
N HIS A 8 24.86 -15.35 3.57
CA HIS A 8 23.91 -14.40 3.01
C HIS A 8 22.74 -15.20 2.42
N GLY A 9 21.88 -15.72 3.29
CA GLY A 9 20.47 -15.95 2.97
C GLY A 9 19.95 -14.68 2.34
N ARG A 10 19.13 -14.81 1.29
CA ARG A 10 18.71 -13.63 0.53
C ARG A 10 18.05 -12.69 1.53
N ILE A 11 18.38 -11.40 1.51
CA ILE A 11 17.86 -10.40 2.46
C ILE A 11 16.32 -10.49 2.65
N PHE A 12 15.61 -10.91 1.60
CA PHE A 12 14.16 -11.13 1.62
C PHE A 12 13.72 -12.33 2.45
N ASP A 13 14.51 -13.40 2.57
CA ASP A 13 14.22 -14.56 3.40
C ASP A 13 14.24 -14.16 4.90
N ASP A 14 15.26 -13.39 5.30
CA ASP A 14 15.38 -12.86 6.66
C ASP A 14 14.23 -11.90 7.00
N LEU A 15 13.83 -11.03 6.06
CA LEU A 15 12.67 -10.14 6.23
C LEU A 15 11.34 -10.90 6.32
N HIS A 16 11.22 -12.04 5.64
CA HIS A 16 10.00 -12.87 5.67
C HIS A 16 9.86 -13.73 6.93
N ALA A 17 10.94 -14.03 7.64
CA ALA A 17 10.93 -14.90 8.81
C ALA A 17 10.02 -14.37 9.93
N GLY A 18 9.88 -13.05 10.06
CA GLY A 18 9.03 -12.38 11.08
C GLY A 18 7.77 -11.71 10.53
N SER A 19 7.41 -11.92 9.27
CA SER A 19 6.28 -11.20 8.67
C SER A 19 4.94 -11.66 9.24
N VAL A 20 4.07 -10.70 9.57
CA VAL A 20 2.67 -10.95 9.94
C VAL A 20 1.91 -11.54 8.74
N ARG A 21 1.25 -12.69 8.94
CA ARG A 21 0.61 -13.47 7.85
C ARG A 21 -0.90 -13.33 7.77
N ASP A 22 -1.53 -12.87 8.84
CA ASP A 22 -2.99 -12.75 8.92
C ASP A 22 -3.41 -11.61 9.86
N THR A 23 -4.70 -11.29 9.82
CA THR A 23 -5.26 -10.20 10.61
C THR A 23 -5.27 -10.49 12.10
N ALA A 24 -5.38 -11.76 12.53
CA ALA A 24 -5.39 -12.12 13.95
C ALA A 24 -4.01 -11.87 14.59
N ALA A 25 -2.93 -12.28 13.92
CA ALA A 25 -1.56 -11.99 14.31
C ALA A 25 -1.29 -10.48 14.36
N LEU A 26 -1.83 -9.70 13.41
CA LEU A 26 -1.72 -8.24 13.44
C LEU A 26 -2.40 -7.65 14.69
N ARG A 27 -3.60 -8.14 15.04
CA ARG A 27 -4.35 -7.67 16.23
C ARG A 27 -3.72 -8.07 17.56
N ALA A 28 -2.86 -9.09 17.58
CA ALA A 28 -2.06 -9.39 18.76
C ALA A 28 -0.89 -8.40 18.96
N LEU A 29 -0.42 -7.76 17.89
CA LEU A 29 0.68 -6.79 17.91
C LEU A 29 0.21 -5.34 18.09
N TYR A 30 -0.98 -5.00 17.59
CA TYR A 30 -1.53 -3.65 17.62
C TYR A 30 -2.91 -3.61 18.27
N GLU A 31 -3.16 -2.54 19.02
CA GLU A 31 -4.49 -2.22 19.55
C GLU A 31 -5.50 -1.98 18.41
N GLN A 32 -6.78 -2.08 18.76
CA GLN A 32 -7.85 -1.69 17.84
C GLN A 32 -7.79 -0.18 17.58
N PRO A 33 -7.98 0.28 16.32
CA PRO A 33 -7.98 1.70 16.03
C PRO A 33 -9.13 2.39 16.76
N SER A 34 -8.86 3.59 17.27
CA SER A 34 -9.86 4.41 17.95
C SER A 34 -10.99 4.82 17.00
N GLU A 35 -12.15 5.17 17.58
CA GLU A 35 -13.31 5.65 16.83
C GLU A 35 -12.99 6.86 15.93
N LEU A 36 -12.13 7.77 16.40
CA LEU A 36 -11.73 8.92 15.60
C LEU A 36 -10.92 8.53 14.35
N VAL A 37 -10.05 7.51 14.47
CA VAL A 37 -9.27 7.01 13.33
C VAL A 37 -10.18 6.29 12.34
N ARG A 38 -11.09 5.43 12.84
CA ARG A 38 -12.07 4.73 12.00
C ARG A 38 -12.93 5.69 11.19
N ARG A 39 -13.33 6.83 11.76
CA ARG A 39 -14.10 7.88 11.07
C ARG A 39 -13.36 8.58 9.92
N LYS A 40 -12.03 8.43 9.82
CA LYS A 40 -11.24 8.97 8.69
C LYS A 40 -11.22 8.03 7.50
N GLU A 41 -11.61 6.77 7.68
CA GLU A 41 -11.79 5.83 6.59
C GLU A 41 -13.06 6.20 5.82
N VAL A 42 -12.91 6.41 4.51
CA VAL A 42 -14.01 6.73 3.61
C VAL A 42 -13.90 5.86 2.37
N ASP A 43 -15.03 5.44 1.85
CA ASP A 43 -15.16 4.56 0.68
C ASP A 43 -15.24 5.32 -0.65
N ARG A 44 -15.12 6.66 -0.61
CA ARG A 44 -15.30 7.55 -1.75
C ARG A 44 -14.25 8.65 -1.86
N LEU A 45 -14.05 9.12 -3.08
CA LEU A 45 -13.19 10.24 -3.45
C LEU A 45 -13.89 11.57 -3.13
N HIS A 46 -13.69 12.04 -1.90
CA HIS A 46 -14.12 13.35 -1.43
C HIS A 46 -13.25 14.49 -2.00
N ASP A 47 -13.71 15.73 -1.85
CA ASP A 47 -13.14 16.89 -2.54
C ASP A 47 -11.63 17.08 -2.29
N VAL A 48 -11.16 16.86 -1.06
CA VAL A 48 -9.73 16.93 -0.73
C VAL A 48 -8.91 15.87 -1.47
N ALA A 49 -9.44 14.65 -1.62
CA ALA A 49 -8.78 13.60 -2.39
C ALA A 49 -8.77 13.91 -3.89
N ARG A 50 -9.85 14.48 -4.41
CA ARG A 50 -9.94 14.93 -5.81
C ARG A 50 -8.89 16.01 -6.13
N ASP A 51 -8.78 17.03 -5.27
CA ASP A 51 -7.79 18.08 -5.42
C ASP A 51 -6.36 17.56 -5.33
N PHE A 52 -6.11 16.59 -4.45
CA PHE A 52 -4.81 15.93 -4.34
C PHE A 52 -4.46 15.16 -5.62
N ILE A 53 -5.38 14.32 -6.11
CA ILE A 53 -5.19 13.52 -7.32
C ILE A 53 -4.96 14.42 -8.54
N ALA A 54 -5.71 15.51 -8.69
CA ALA A 54 -5.58 16.44 -9.81
C ALA A 54 -4.17 17.09 -9.89
N ARG A 55 -3.43 17.14 -8.79
CA ARG A 55 -2.08 17.72 -8.71
C ARG A 55 -0.97 16.66 -8.78
N ALA A 56 -1.31 15.38 -8.72
CA ALA A 56 -0.35 14.29 -8.75
C ALA A 56 0.21 14.09 -10.17
N SER A 57 1.53 13.94 -10.27
CA SER A 57 2.26 13.60 -11.51
C SER A 57 2.81 12.17 -11.49
N LEU A 58 2.55 11.41 -10.42
CA LEU A 58 3.01 10.04 -10.21
C LEU A 58 1.98 9.29 -9.37
N VAL A 59 1.64 8.07 -9.81
CA VAL A 59 0.90 7.09 -9.00
C VAL A 59 1.64 5.76 -9.00
N PHE A 60 1.40 4.95 -7.97
CA PHE A 60 1.84 3.56 -7.92
C PHE A 60 0.59 2.68 -7.93
N VAL A 61 0.49 1.79 -8.93
CA VAL A 61 -0.64 0.86 -9.05
C VAL A 61 -0.15 -0.52 -8.65
N ALA A 62 -0.76 -1.07 -7.61
CA ALA A 62 -0.48 -2.42 -7.13
C ALA A 62 -1.65 -3.34 -7.43
N THR A 63 -1.36 -4.57 -7.85
CA THR A 63 -2.34 -5.65 -8.01
C THR A 63 -1.84 -6.90 -7.32
N ALA A 64 -2.75 -7.78 -6.92
CA ALA A 64 -2.42 -9.06 -6.30
C ALA A 64 -2.98 -10.21 -7.13
N GLY A 65 -2.15 -11.22 -7.39
CA GLY A 65 -2.56 -12.48 -7.99
C GLY A 65 -3.37 -13.35 -7.02
N ALA A 66 -3.94 -14.44 -7.54
CA ALA A 66 -4.71 -15.39 -6.72
C ALA A 66 -3.85 -16.11 -5.64
N ASP A 67 -2.54 -16.15 -5.83
CA ASP A 67 -1.57 -16.68 -4.87
C ASP A 67 -1.14 -15.63 -3.80
N GLY A 68 -1.74 -14.43 -3.84
CA GLY A 68 -1.44 -13.33 -2.92
C GLY A 68 -0.13 -12.60 -3.21
N ARG A 69 0.57 -12.91 -4.32
CA ARG A 69 1.74 -12.14 -4.74
C ARG A 69 1.30 -10.80 -5.28
N CYS A 70 1.83 -9.72 -4.70
CA CYS A 70 1.61 -8.36 -5.18
C CYS A 70 2.70 -7.94 -6.16
N ASP A 71 2.29 -7.28 -7.24
CA ASP A 71 3.18 -6.54 -8.14
C ASP A 71 2.78 -5.06 -8.12
N VAL A 72 3.76 -4.17 -8.31
CA VAL A 72 3.52 -2.72 -8.30
C VAL A 72 4.29 -2.04 -9.42
N SER A 73 3.60 -1.16 -10.14
CA SER A 73 4.19 -0.36 -11.21
C SER A 73 3.99 1.15 -10.97
N PRO A 74 5.04 1.99 -11.14
CA PRO A 74 4.87 3.43 -11.17
C PRO A 74 4.29 3.87 -12.51
N ARG A 75 3.37 4.83 -12.49
CA ARG A 75 2.82 5.51 -13.68
C ARG A 75 2.98 7.00 -13.51
N GLY A 76 3.70 7.63 -14.43
CA GLY A 76 3.97 9.08 -14.42
C GLY A 76 3.28 9.79 -15.58
N GLY A 77 2.93 11.05 -15.36
CA GLY A 77 2.32 11.91 -16.38
C GLY A 77 2.26 13.38 -15.91
N PRO A 78 1.79 14.31 -16.76
CA PRO A 78 1.46 15.66 -16.33
C PRO A 78 0.45 15.65 -15.18
N ALA A 79 0.42 16.70 -14.36
CA ALA A 79 -0.63 16.85 -13.34
C ALA A 79 -2.01 16.75 -13.99
N GLY A 80 -2.90 15.94 -13.39
CA GLY A 80 -4.21 15.63 -13.93
C GLY A 80 -4.25 14.42 -14.87
N PHE A 81 -3.14 13.69 -15.07
CA PHE A 81 -3.18 12.44 -15.86
C PHE A 81 -4.06 11.36 -15.22
N ALA A 82 -4.10 11.31 -13.89
CA ALA A 82 -5.07 10.52 -13.15
C ALA A 82 -6.36 11.32 -13.01
N THR A 83 -7.45 10.84 -13.62
CA THR A 83 -8.71 11.57 -13.70
C THR A 83 -9.77 10.94 -12.82
N VAL A 84 -10.33 11.71 -11.89
CA VAL A 84 -11.50 11.28 -11.12
C VAL A 84 -12.76 11.52 -11.95
N LEU A 85 -13.47 10.45 -12.32
CA LEU A 85 -14.68 10.53 -13.14
C LEU A 85 -15.94 10.78 -12.30
N ASP A 86 -16.00 10.18 -11.10
CA ASP A 86 -17.06 10.38 -10.11
C ASP A 86 -16.51 10.08 -8.70
N GLU A 87 -17.37 9.90 -7.69
CA GLU A 87 -16.91 9.66 -6.31
C GLU A 87 -16.35 8.25 -6.07
N PHE A 88 -16.54 7.32 -7.01
CA PHE A 88 -16.08 5.92 -6.92
C PHE A 88 -15.20 5.48 -8.10
N THR A 89 -15.04 6.32 -9.12
CA THR A 89 -14.34 5.95 -10.35
C THR A 89 -13.10 6.83 -10.59
N LEU A 90 -11.94 6.19 -10.69
CA LEU A 90 -10.66 6.79 -11.06
C LEU A 90 -10.17 6.16 -12.38
N ALA A 91 -9.76 7.00 -13.33
CA ALA A 91 -9.21 6.59 -14.61
C ALA A 91 -7.72 6.95 -14.71
N LEU A 92 -6.95 6.01 -15.26
CA LEU A 92 -5.54 6.18 -15.63
C LEU A 92 -5.40 5.86 -17.14
N PRO A 93 -4.60 6.62 -17.90
CA PRO A 93 -4.35 6.37 -19.32
C PRO A 93 -3.50 5.11 -19.57
#